data_AF-A8V3C2-F1
#
_entry.id   AF-A8V3C2-F1
#
_cell.length_a   1.000
_cell.length_b   1.000
_cell.length_c   1.000
_cell.angle_alpha   90.00
_cell.angle_beta   90.00
_cell.angle_gamma   90.00
#
_symmetry.space_group_name_H-M   'P 1'
#
loop_
_entity.id
_entity.type
_entity.pdbx_description
1 polymer ?
#
loop_
_entity_poly.entity_id
_entity_poly.type
_entity_poly.pdbx_seq_one_letter_code
_entity_poly.pdbx_strand_id
1 'polypeptide(L)'
;DLENSISIIRQCLANLPDGEIKTDLREIKKNSWTLGYAEGQRGDIIHYVQTDDEGKIFRWKVRDPSFHNWQTIQFAVLGDIIADFPLVNKSLNLSYAGNDL
;
A
#
# COMPACT_ATOMS: atom_id res chain seq x y z
N ASP A 1 6.68 -14.08 -6.94
CA ASP A 1 6.96 -12.63 -6.86
C ASP A 1 8.41 -12.24 -7.10
N LEU A 2 9.39 -12.77 -6.36
CA LEU A 2 10.80 -12.36 -6.54
C LEU A 2 11.30 -12.47 -7.99
N GLU A 3 11.10 -13.63 -8.63
CA GLU A 3 11.54 -13.85 -10.02
C GLU A 3 10.83 -12.88 -11.00
N ASN A 4 9.54 -12.65 -10.79
CA ASN A 4 8.75 -11.70 -11.58
C ASN A 4 9.25 -10.26 -11.37
N SER A 5 9.51 -9.85 -10.13
CA SER A 5 10.09 -8.53 -9.82
C SER A 5 11.44 -8.35 -10.49
N ILE A 6 12.32 -9.36 -10.44
CA ILE A 6 13.62 -9.33 -11.14
C ILE A 6 13.42 -9.22 -12.65
N SER A 7 12.46 -9.97 -13.22
CA SER A 7 12.12 -9.91 -14.64
C SER A 7 11.63 -8.52 -15.06
N ILE A 8 10.71 -7.93 -14.30
CA ILE A 8 10.20 -6.57 -14.55
C ILE A 8 11.33 -5.55 -14.46
N ILE A 9 12.20 -5.62 -13.44
CA ILE A 9 13.35 -4.72 -13.31
C ILE A 9 14.26 -4.81 -14.54
N ARG A 10 14.58 -6.03 -15.01
CA ARG A 10 15.39 -6.21 -16.23
C ARG A 10 14.72 -5.63 -17.47
N GLN A 11 13.40 -5.81 -17.61
CA GLN A 11 12.63 -5.25 -18.73
C GLN A 11 12.60 -3.72 -18.69
N CYS A 12 12.40 -3.12 -17.51
CA CYS A 12 12.44 -1.67 -17.34
C CYS A 12 13.83 -1.10 -17.66
N LEU A 13 14.91 -1.75 -17.21
CA LEU A 13 16.28 -1.31 -17.52
C LEU A 13 16.62 -1.41 -19.01
N ALA A 14 16.16 -2.47 -19.68
CA ALA A 14 16.41 -2.66 -21.11
C ALA A 14 15.63 -1.67 -22.00
N ASN A 15 14.47 -1.20 -21.52
CA ASN A 15 13.54 -0.34 -22.28
C ASN A 15 13.35 1.04 -21.64
N LEU A 16 14.32 1.52 -20.86
CA LEU A 16 14.19 2.79 -20.16
C LEU A 16 14.18 3.93 -21.18
N PRO A 17 13.08 4.70 -21.31
CA PRO A 17 13.04 5.83 -22.23
C PRO A 17 13.84 7.01 -21.66
N ASP A 18 14.47 7.76 -22.54
CA ASP A 18 15.01 9.08 -22.20
C ASP A 18 13.88 10.12 -22.09
N GLY A 19 14.11 11.19 -21.32
CA GLY A 19 13.16 12.29 -21.18
C GLY A 19 13.16 12.95 -19.80
N GLU A 20 12.20 13.83 -19.59
CA GLU A 20 12.02 14.51 -18.30
C GLU A 20 11.39 13.57 -17.26
N ILE A 21 11.93 13.58 -16.04
CA ILE A 21 11.46 12.75 -14.92
C ILE A 21 10.54 13.50 -13.94
N LYS A 22 10.16 14.73 -14.28
CA LYS A 22 9.34 15.63 -13.46
C LYS A 22 8.40 16.42 -14.36
N THR A 23 7.26 16.79 -13.81
CA THR A 23 6.29 17.67 -14.45
C THR A 23 5.74 18.64 -13.42
N ASP A 24 5.29 19.81 -13.86
CA ASP A 24 4.67 20.79 -12.98
C ASP A 24 3.33 20.27 -12.45
N LEU A 25 3.02 20.62 -11.20
CA LEU A 25 1.73 20.33 -10.60
C LEU A 25 0.65 21.12 -11.35
N ARG A 26 -0.30 20.39 -11.92
CA ARG A 26 -1.52 20.96 -12.49
C ARG A 26 -2.44 21.48 -11.38
N GLU A 27 -3.36 22.35 -11.74
CA GLU A 27 -4.37 22.85 -10.81
C GLU A 27 -5.14 21.69 -10.16
N ILE A 28 -5.14 21.67 -8.83
CA ILE A 28 -5.84 20.65 -8.05
C ILE A 28 -7.30 21.06 -7.93
N LYS A 29 -8.21 20.13 -8.28
CA LYS A 29 -9.65 20.37 -8.19
C LYS A 29 -10.07 20.62 -6.74
N LYS A 30 -10.69 21.78 -6.50
CA LYS A 30 -11.24 22.20 -5.21
C LYS A 30 -12.47 21.38 -4.83
N ASN A 31 -12.74 21.23 -3.54
CA ASN A 31 -13.92 20.54 -2.98
C ASN A 31 -14.18 19.17 -3.64
N SER A 32 -13.13 18.38 -3.84
CA SER A 32 -13.20 17.11 -4.56
C SER A 32 -12.56 15.99 -3.76
N TRP A 33 -12.79 14.74 -4.16
CA TRP A 33 -12.15 13.58 -3.56
C TRP A 33 -11.83 12.54 -4.62
N THR A 34 -10.86 11.68 -4.33
CA THR A 34 -10.48 10.56 -5.18
C THR A 34 -9.96 9.38 -4.36
N LEU A 35 -9.93 8.21 -5.00
CA LEU A 35 -9.28 7.02 -4.51
C LEU A 35 -8.10 6.66 -5.43
N GLY A 36 -6.92 6.52 -4.85
CA GLY A 36 -5.74 5.93 -5.48
C GLY A 36 -5.54 4.51 -4.97
N TYR A 37 -5.05 3.64 -5.83
CA TYR A 37 -4.76 2.25 -5.52
C TYR A 37 -3.35 1.89 -5.99
N ALA A 38 -2.62 1.15 -5.18
CA ALA A 38 -1.37 0.52 -5.57
C ALA A 38 -1.27 -0.88 -4.96
N GLU A 39 -0.64 -1.80 -5.69
CA GLU A 39 -0.26 -3.10 -5.16
C GLU A 39 1.07 -2.97 -4.41
N GLY A 40 1.05 -3.18 -3.10
CA GLY A 40 2.25 -3.33 -2.28
C GLY A 40 2.57 -4.81 -2.08
N GLN A 41 3.78 -5.11 -1.59
CA GLN A 41 4.19 -6.50 -1.34
C GLN A 41 3.36 -7.24 -0.26
N ARG A 42 2.51 -6.51 0.50
CA ARG A 42 1.57 -7.05 1.51
C ARG A 42 0.14 -7.21 0.97
N GLY A 43 -0.13 -6.69 -0.22
CA GLY A 43 -1.48 -6.53 -0.77
C GLY A 43 -1.79 -5.07 -1.13
N ASP A 44 -3.08 -4.75 -1.20
CA ASP A 44 -3.58 -3.48 -1.67
C ASP A 44 -3.41 -2.30 -0.71
N ILE A 45 -2.84 -1.22 -1.23
CA ILE A 45 -2.73 0.07 -0.55
C ILE A 45 -3.72 1.03 -1.20
N ILE A 46 -4.63 1.56 -0.39
CA ILE A 46 -5.66 2.51 -0.85
C ILE A 46 -5.38 3.89 -0.25
N HIS A 47 -5.36 4.91 -1.11
CA HIS A 47 -5.24 6.31 -0.75
C HIS A 47 -6.57 7.02 -0.99
N TYR A 48 -7.23 7.49 0.06
CA TYR A 48 -8.33 8.43 -0.06
C TYR A 48 -7.82 9.85 0.14
N VAL A 49 -8.00 10.72 -0.85
CA VAL A 49 -7.60 12.13 -0.77
C VAL A 49 -8.82 13.00 -1.04
N GLN A 50 -9.01 14.01 -0.20
CA GLN A 50 -10.04 15.03 -0.34
C GLN A 50 -9.41 16.42 -0.27
N THR A 51 -9.91 17.34 -1.07
CA THR A 51 -9.45 18.73 -1.16
C THR A 51 -10.49 19.70 -0.62
N ASP A 52 -10.02 20.83 -0.07
CA ASP A 52 -10.86 21.95 0.38
C ASP A 52 -11.16 22.97 -0.76
N ASP A 53 -11.74 24.11 -0.40
CA ASP A 53 -12.09 25.21 -1.28
C ASP A 53 -10.88 26.01 -1.79
N GLU A 54 -9.73 25.87 -1.14
CA GLU A 54 -8.44 26.39 -1.62
C GLU A 54 -7.70 25.38 -2.51
N GLY A 55 -8.18 24.13 -2.57
CA GLY A 55 -7.55 23.04 -3.32
C GLY A 55 -6.41 22.36 -2.54
N LYS A 56 -6.27 22.64 -1.25
CA LYS A 56 -5.33 21.97 -0.35
C LYS A 56 -5.93 20.64 0.11
N ILE A 57 -5.06 19.74 0.57
CA ILE A 57 -5.51 18.46 1.13
C ILE A 57 -6.25 18.73 2.44
N PHE A 58 -7.57 18.51 2.41
CA PHE A 58 -8.44 18.55 3.58
C PHE A 58 -8.35 17.26 4.38
N ARG A 59 -8.34 16.12 3.70
CA ARG A 59 -8.22 14.81 4.31
C ARG A 59 -7.41 13.88 3.44
N TRP A 60 -6.49 13.17 4.07
CA TRP A 60 -5.79 12.05 3.47
C TRP A 60 -5.85 10.85 4.41
N LYS A 61 -6.43 9.75 3.92
CA LYS A 61 -6.45 8.46 4.63
C LYS A 61 -5.74 7.43 3.77
N VAL A 62 -4.77 6.74 4.36
CA VAL A 62 -4.15 5.57 3.76
C VAL A 62 -4.71 4.33 4.44
N ARG A 63 -5.01 3.29 3.68
CA ARG A 63 -5.30 1.96 4.21
C ARG A 63 -4.22 1.01 3.71
N ASP A 64 -3.36 0.58 4.62
CA ASP A 64 -2.41 -0.51 4.39
C ASP A 64 -3.12 -1.87 4.54
N PRO A 65 -2.67 -2.93 3.86
CA PRO A 65 -3.23 -4.28 4.03
C PRO A 65 -3.23 -4.74 5.48
N SER A 66 -2.24 -4.30 6.28
CA SER A 66 -2.14 -4.67 7.70
C SER A 66 -3.37 -4.25 8.50
N PHE A 67 -4.02 -3.15 8.14
CA PHE A 67 -5.21 -2.64 8.85
C PHE A 67 -6.34 -3.68 8.93
N HIS A 68 -6.61 -4.40 7.84
CA HIS A 68 -7.65 -5.45 7.84
C HIS A 68 -7.07 -6.85 8.09
N ASN A 69 -5.83 -7.11 7.66
CA ASN A 69 -5.20 -8.43 7.86
C ASN A 69 -4.85 -8.69 9.32
N TRP A 70 -4.68 -7.66 10.17
CA TRP A 70 -4.39 -7.88 11.59
C TRP A 70 -5.48 -8.70 12.30
N GLN A 71 -6.73 -8.50 11.89
CA GLN A 71 -7.89 -9.17 12.47
C GLN A 71 -7.94 -10.66 12.10
N THR A 72 -7.19 -11.11 11.08
CA THR A 72 -7.20 -12.51 10.64
C THR A 72 -6.33 -13.40 11.52
N ILE A 73 -5.35 -12.84 12.25
CA ILE A 73 -4.46 -13.60 13.14
C ILE A 73 -5.25 -14.44 14.13
N GLN A 74 -6.27 -13.87 14.77
CA GLN A 74 -7.05 -14.55 15.81
C GLN A 74 -7.76 -15.81 15.31
N PHE A 75 -8.03 -15.88 14.00
CA PHE A 75 -8.62 -17.04 13.34
C PHE A 75 -7.55 -17.99 12.82
N ALA A 76 -6.42 -17.45 12.34
CA ALA A 76 -5.32 -18.22 11.77
C ALA A 76 -4.56 -19.07 12.80
N VAL A 77 -4.63 -18.71 14.09
CA VAL A 77 -3.95 -19.44 15.19
C VAL A 77 -4.82 -20.50 15.86
N LEU A 78 -6.08 -20.66 15.43
CA LEU A 78 -7.00 -21.61 16.05
C LEU A 78 -6.61 -23.05 15.71
N GLY A 79 -6.41 -23.87 16.74
CA GLY A 79 -6.02 -25.28 16.59
C GLY A 79 -4.51 -25.53 16.62
N ASP A 80 -3.69 -24.47 16.62
CA ASP A 80 -2.24 -24.55 16.71
C ASP A 80 -1.72 -24.48 18.16
N ILE A 81 -0.45 -24.84 18.34
CA ILE A 81 0.23 -24.69 19.64
C ILE A 81 0.78 -23.27 19.81
N ILE A 82 1.02 -22.85 21.06
CA ILE A 82 1.57 -21.51 21.37
C ILE A 82 2.88 -21.22 20.62
N ALA A 83 3.71 -22.24 20.40
CA ALA A 83 4.98 -22.10 19.71
C ALA A 83 4.84 -21.72 18.22
N ASP A 84 3.68 -21.95 17.59
CA ASP A 84 3.43 -21.63 16.19
C ASP A 84 2.98 -20.18 15.98
N PHE A 85 2.56 -19.50 17.06
CA PHE A 85 2.10 -18.11 16.99
C PHE A 85 3.08 -17.17 16.26
N PRO A 86 4.41 -17.19 16.52
CA PRO A 86 5.35 -16.34 15.79
C PRO A 86 5.41 -16.65 14.28
N LEU A 87 5.26 -17.93 13.90
CA LEU A 87 5.27 -18.34 12.49
C LEU A 87 4.02 -17.82 11.77
N VAL A 88 2.84 -18.03 12.36
CA VAL A 88 1.56 -17.54 11.83
C VAL A 88 1.60 -16.03 11.68
N ASN A 89 1.98 -15.30 12.75
CA ASN A 89 2.08 -13.84 12.71
C ASN A 89 3.04 -13.34 11.62
N LYS A 90 4.22 -13.98 11.49
CA LYS A 90 5.21 -13.55 10.50
C LYS A 90 4.81 -13.87 9.07
N SER A 91 4.05 -14.94 8.84
CA SER A 91 3.55 -15.33 7.51
C SER A 91 2.64 -14.26 6.88
N LEU A 92 1.90 -13.52 7.69
CA LEU A 92 1.05 -12.40 7.25
C LEU A 92 1.83 -11.10 7.02
N ASN A 93 3.10 -11.07 7.42
CA ASN A 93 4.02 -9.95 7.24
C ASN A 93 3.43 -8.59 7.67
N LEU A 94 2.71 -8.55 8.78
CA LEU A 94 1.96 -7.36 9.16
C LEU A 94 2.86 -6.20 9.63
N SER A 95 2.38 -4.98 9.42
CA SER A 95 3.03 -3.74 9.86
C SER A 95 2.18 -3.05 10.94
N TYR A 96 2.78 -2.78 12.11
CA TYR A 96 2.12 -2.02 13.18
C TYR A 96 1.78 -0.60 12.71
N ALA A 97 2.74 0.10 12.09
CA ALA A 97 2.48 1.42 11.52
C ALA A 97 1.40 1.37 10.42
N GLY A 98 1.36 0.29 9.63
CA GLY A 98 0.31 0.08 8.63
C GLY A 98 -1.09 -0.09 9.25
N ASN A 99 -1.17 -0.74 10.40
CA ASN A 99 -2.41 -0.93 11.14
C ASN A 99 -2.89 0.33 11.87
N ASP A 100 -1.96 1.19 12.31
CA ASP A 100 -2.30 2.40 13.05
C ASP A 100 -2.65 3.60 12.14
N LEU A 101 -2.34 3.50 10.84
CA LEU A 101 -2.64 4.51 9.81
C LEU A 101 -4.13 4.70 9.58
#